data_AF-A0A6V8DAT0-F1
#
_entry.id   AF-A0A6V8DAT0-F1
#
_cell.length_a   1.000
_cell.length_b   1.000
_cell.length_c   1.000
_cell.angle_alpha   90.00
_cell.angle_beta   90.00
_cell.angle_gamma   90.00
#
_symmetry.space_group_name_H-M   'P 1'
#
loop_
_entity.id
_entity.type
_entity.pdbx_description
1 polymer ?
#
loop_
_entity_poly.entity_id
_entity_poly.type
_entity_poly.pdbx_seq_one_letter_code
_entity_poly.pdbx_strand_id
1 'polypeptide(L)'
;MAWKRMPSAGGEGPDSRALASEAFMGRGSVVEAMSNVVMLLSFLLFLGFFAAVGLSSMRVKQDTTDDYLVAGRGMHPALAALSAVSTWNSGYMFIGFIGFTYAVGYSAIWIGLASTVGQLVAWIWLYRYIQEEANERGVRSLSSLVASVTGAPEAKLAAILSVAFLSVYAAAQLTSGGKALLAMMGWDPVLGILIGFVLVVA
;
A
#
# COMPACT_ATOMS: atom_id res chain seq x y z
N MET A 1 -86.98 15.52 12.28
CA MET A 1 -85.90 14.53 12.45
C MET A 1 -84.59 15.18 12.02
N ALA A 2 -83.78 15.60 13.00
CA ALA A 2 -82.54 16.33 12.76
C ALA A 2 -81.38 15.34 12.56
N TRP A 3 -80.77 15.34 11.37
CA TRP A 3 -79.55 14.58 11.09
C TRP A 3 -78.34 15.37 11.59
N LYS A 4 -77.85 15.01 12.77
CA LYS A 4 -76.65 15.58 13.41
C LYS A 4 -75.42 15.14 12.60
N ARG A 5 -74.77 16.04 11.88
CA ARG A 5 -73.47 15.76 11.23
C ARG A 5 -72.45 15.42 12.31
N MET A 6 -71.82 14.25 12.20
CA MET A 6 -70.65 13.90 12.98
C MET A 6 -69.50 14.85 12.65
N PRO A 7 -68.65 15.23 13.63
CA PRO A 7 -67.44 15.98 13.36
C PRO A 7 -66.51 15.09 12.53
N SER A 8 -66.03 15.59 11.39
CA SER A 8 -64.94 14.97 10.66
C SER A 8 -63.72 14.90 11.58
N ALA A 9 -63.21 13.69 11.84
CA ALA A 9 -61.94 13.48 12.50
C ALA A 9 -60.81 14.00 11.59
N GLY A 10 -60.62 15.32 11.57
CA GLY A 10 -59.48 16.00 10.98
C GLY A 10 -58.28 15.89 11.93
N GLY A 11 -57.80 14.66 12.15
CA GLY A 11 -56.41 14.48 12.55
C GLY A 11 -55.60 14.51 11.27
N GLU A 12 -54.81 15.57 11.05
CA GLU A 12 -53.79 15.54 10.01
C GLU A 12 -52.86 14.36 10.33
N GLY A 13 -53.03 13.26 9.57
CA GLY A 13 -52.10 12.15 9.62
C GLY A 13 -50.69 12.67 9.28
N PRO A 14 -49.63 12.01 9.79
CA PRO A 14 -48.25 12.47 9.58
C PRO A 14 -48.01 12.78 8.10
N ASP A 15 -47.47 13.97 7.82
CA ASP A 15 -47.21 14.48 6.47
C ASP A 15 -46.47 13.41 5.66
N SER A 16 -47.09 12.95 4.57
CA SER A 16 -46.56 11.89 3.72
C SER A 16 -45.18 12.24 3.12
N ARG A 17 -44.88 13.54 2.99
CA ARG A 17 -43.56 14.03 2.57
C ARG A 17 -42.52 13.89 3.68
N ALA A 18 -42.91 14.12 4.94
CA ALA A 18 -42.03 13.93 6.09
C ALA A 18 -41.69 12.44 6.28
N LEU A 19 -42.67 11.55 6.16
CA LEU A 19 -42.46 10.10 6.24
C LEU A 19 -41.56 9.56 5.12
N ALA A 20 -41.73 10.07 3.89
CA ALA A 20 -40.88 9.71 2.76
C ALA A 20 -39.43 10.20 2.96
N SER A 21 -39.25 11.40 3.53
CA SER A 21 -37.94 11.97 3.87
C SER A 21 -37.24 11.15 4.96
N GLU A 22 -37.94 10.81 6.04
CA GLU A 22 -37.40 9.97 7.13
C GLU A 22 -37.03 8.56 6.65
N ALA A 23 -37.89 7.93 5.84
CA ALA A 23 -37.60 6.63 5.25
C ALA A 23 -36.39 6.66 4.29
N PHE A 24 -36.24 7.74 3.52
CA PHE A 24 -35.08 7.93 2.64
C PHE A 24 -33.78 8.16 3.42
N MET A 25 -33.82 9.02 4.45
CA MET A 25 -32.66 9.24 5.34
C MET A 25 -32.28 7.98 6.11
N GLY A 26 -33.26 7.24 6.63
CA GLY A 26 -33.04 5.95 7.30
C GLY A 26 -32.47 4.88 6.36
N ARG A 27 -32.90 4.86 5.09
CA ARG A 27 -32.32 3.97 4.08
C ARG A 27 -30.89 4.35 3.75
N GLY A 28 -30.59 5.65 3.64
CA GLY A 28 -29.25 6.17 3.40
C GLY A 28 -28.26 5.81 4.52
N SER A 29 -28.65 6.02 5.77
CA SER A 29 -27.81 5.71 6.93
C SER A 29 -27.55 4.21 7.09
N VAL A 30 -28.54 3.36 6.79
CA VAL A 30 -28.36 1.90 6.80
C VAL A 30 -27.42 1.46 5.67
N VAL A 31 -27.56 2.00 4.45
CA VAL A 31 -26.67 1.67 3.32
C VAL A 31 -25.22 2.11 3.61
N GLU A 32 -25.03 3.29 4.18
CA GLU A 32 -23.72 3.80 4.58
C GLU A 32 -23.10 2.94 5.68
N ALA A 33 -23.87 2.59 6.72
CA ALA A 33 -23.43 1.69 7.78
C ALA A 33 -23.05 0.30 7.23
N MET A 34 -23.87 -0.27 6.35
CA MET A 34 -23.56 -1.56 5.70
C MET A 34 -22.30 -1.47 4.83
N SER A 35 -22.12 -0.37 4.09
CA SER A 35 -20.91 -0.12 3.29
C SER A 35 -19.66 -0.07 4.17
N ASN A 36 -19.72 0.65 5.29
CA ASN A 36 -18.61 0.75 6.24
C ASN A 36 -18.24 -0.62 6.84
N VAL A 37 -19.23 -1.43 7.20
CA VAL A 37 -19.00 -2.79 7.71
C VAL A 37 -18.32 -3.66 6.64
N VAL A 38 -18.80 -3.63 5.39
CA VAL A 38 -18.21 -4.41 4.29
C VAL A 38 -16.77 -3.97 4.01
N MET A 39 -16.49 -2.66 4.00
CA MET A 39 -15.14 -2.13 3.82
C MET A 39 -14.21 -2.58 4.94
N LEU A 40 -14.64 -2.51 6.19
CA LEU A 40 -13.86 -2.95 7.34
C LEU A 40 -13.57 -4.45 7.29
N LEU A 41 -14.59 -5.28 7.03
CA LEU A 41 -14.40 -6.73 6.91
C LEU A 41 -13.44 -7.09 5.79
N SER A 42 -13.56 -6.43 4.64
CA SER A 42 -12.65 -6.62 3.51
C SER A 42 -11.21 -6.23 3.88
N PHE A 43 -11.03 -5.08 4.52
CA PHE A 43 -9.72 -4.63 4.98
C PHE A 43 -9.08 -5.62 5.96
N LEU A 44 -9.82 -6.05 6.99
CA LEU A 44 -9.33 -7.01 7.98
C LEU A 44 -9.01 -8.37 7.36
N LEU A 45 -9.80 -8.83 6.38
CA LEU A 45 -9.55 -10.07 5.66
C LEU A 45 -8.24 -10.01 4.89
N PHE A 46 -8.01 -8.96 4.10
CA PHE A 46 -6.77 -8.82 3.34
C PHE A 46 -5.56 -8.57 4.24
N LEU A 47 -5.71 -7.74 5.28
CA LEU A 47 -4.68 -7.49 6.27
C LEU A 47 -4.27 -8.78 7.00
N GLY A 48 -5.26 -9.56 7.45
CA GLY A 48 -5.05 -10.85 8.10
C GLY A 48 -4.43 -11.88 7.16
N PHE A 49 -4.82 -11.90 5.89
CA PHE A 49 -4.20 -12.75 4.87
C PHE A 49 -2.71 -12.43 4.69
N PHE A 50 -2.34 -11.16 4.53
CA PHE A 50 -0.93 -10.77 4.39
C PHE A 50 -0.11 -11.06 5.64
N ALA A 51 -0.67 -10.78 6.83
CA ALA A 51 -0.05 -11.13 8.10
C ALA A 51 0.20 -12.65 8.21
N ALA A 52 -0.80 -13.46 7.84
CA ALA A 52 -0.69 -14.92 7.88
C ALA A 52 0.39 -15.44 6.93
N VAL A 53 0.50 -14.89 5.72
CA VAL A 53 1.57 -15.22 4.77
C VAL A 53 2.94 -14.86 5.36
N GLY A 54 3.11 -13.64 5.88
CA GLY A 54 4.34 -13.20 6.54
C GLY A 54 4.75 -14.11 7.71
N LEU A 55 3.84 -14.38 8.64
CA LEU A 55 4.08 -15.26 9.78
C LEU A 55 4.31 -16.73 9.36
N SER A 56 3.71 -17.18 8.26
CA SER A 56 3.97 -18.52 7.72
C SER A 56 5.38 -18.68 7.17
N SER A 57 5.99 -17.60 6.67
CA SER A 57 7.38 -17.63 6.20
C SER A 57 8.36 -18.01 7.32
N MET A 58 8.04 -17.67 8.58
CA MET A 58 8.86 -18.03 9.75
C MET A 58 8.95 -19.55 9.97
N ARG A 59 7.99 -20.33 9.47
CA ARG A 59 8.00 -21.80 9.59
C ARG A 59 8.92 -22.48 8.57
N VAL A 60 9.29 -21.78 7.50
CA VAL A 60 10.10 -22.33 6.40
C VAL A 60 11.48 -21.69 6.28
N LYS A 61 11.72 -20.57 6.96
CA LYS A 61 13.01 -19.87 6.96
C LYS A 61 14.16 -20.74 7.46
N GLN A 62 15.34 -20.49 6.94
CA GLN A 62 16.61 -20.99 7.47
C GLN A 62 17.37 -19.83 8.12
N ASP A 63 18.08 -20.10 9.22
CA ASP A 63 18.85 -19.07 9.94
C ASP A 63 20.19 -18.79 9.27
N THR A 64 20.15 -18.39 8.00
CA THR A 64 21.34 -18.06 7.21
C THR A 64 21.15 -16.76 6.43
N THR A 65 22.25 -16.06 6.17
CA THR A 65 22.25 -14.84 5.36
C THR A 65 21.83 -15.09 3.90
N ASP A 66 22.13 -16.28 3.35
CA ASP A 66 21.74 -16.63 1.98
C ASP A 66 20.23 -16.84 1.86
N ASP A 67 19.62 -17.49 2.85
CA ASP A 67 18.16 -17.62 2.92
C ASP A 67 17.49 -16.25 3.11
N TYR A 68 18.01 -15.43 4.03
CA TYR A 68 17.43 -14.13 4.32
C TYR A 68 17.51 -13.13 3.15
N LEU A 69 18.66 -13.07 2.45
CA LEU A 69 18.87 -12.07 1.39
C LEU A 69 18.39 -12.52 0.01
N VAL A 70 18.45 -13.82 -0.30
CA VAL A 70 18.16 -14.33 -1.65
C VAL A 70 17.29 -15.60 -1.66
N ALA A 71 16.65 -15.94 -0.55
CA ALA A 71 15.79 -17.13 -0.40
C ALA A 71 16.50 -18.43 -0.85
N GLY A 72 17.80 -18.54 -0.53
CA GLY A 72 18.63 -19.69 -0.91
C GLY A 72 18.79 -19.88 -2.42
N ARG A 73 18.41 -18.88 -3.24
CA ARG A 73 18.27 -18.97 -4.70
C ARG A 73 17.35 -20.11 -5.17
N GLY A 74 16.50 -20.63 -4.29
CA GLY A 74 15.57 -21.73 -4.58
C GLY A 74 14.20 -21.27 -5.10
N MET A 75 13.94 -19.96 -5.13
CA MET A 75 12.66 -19.41 -5.57
C MET A 75 12.46 -19.57 -7.07
N HIS A 76 11.27 -20.03 -7.47
CA HIS A 76 10.90 -20.13 -8.87
C HIS A 76 10.99 -18.75 -9.56
N PRO A 77 11.60 -18.62 -10.76
CA PRO A 77 11.84 -17.32 -11.40
C PRO A 77 10.58 -16.46 -11.58
N ALA A 78 9.42 -17.08 -11.83
CA ALA A 78 8.15 -16.36 -11.93
C ALA A 78 7.73 -15.69 -10.61
N LEU A 79 8.00 -16.32 -9.46
CA LEU A 79 7.70 -15.75 -8.15
C LEU A 79 8.67 -14.61 -7.81
N ALA A 80 9.95 -14.74 -8.18
CA ALA A 80 10.93 -13.68 -8.05
C ALA A 80 10.54 -12.46 -8.92
N ALA A 81 10.10 -12.69 -10.16
CA ALA A 81 9.60 -11.65 -11.04
C ALA A 81 8.32 -10.98 -10.48
N LEU A 82 7.38 -11.77 -9.96
CA LEU A 82 6.16 -11.24 -9.33
C LEU A 82 6.50 -10.38 -8.11
N SER A 83 7.43 -10.81 -7.27
CA SER A 83 7.92 -10.03 -6.12
C SER A 83 8.55 -8.72 -6.58
N ALA A 84 9.38 -8.74 -7.63
CA ALA A 84 10.00 -7.54 -8.17
C ALA A 84 8.96 -6.53 -8.70
N VAL A 85 7.93 -7.01 -9.41
CA VAL A 85 6.82 -6.17 -9.89
C VAL A 85 5.97 -5.64 -8.73
N SER A 86 5.73 -6.46 -7.71
CA SER A 86 5.00 -6.03 -6.51
C SER A 86 5.74 -4.92 -5.77
N THR A 87 7.06 -4.99 -5.64
CA THR A 87 7.89 -3.93 -5.03
C THR A 87 7.75 -2.59 -5.75
N TRP A 88 7.53 -2.61 -7.07
CA TRP A 88 7.31 -1.41 -7.85
C TRP A 88 5.96 -0.75 -7.56
N ASN A 89 4.94 -1.57 -7.23
CA ASN A 89 3.60 -1.12 -6.88
C ASN A 89 3.52 -0.73 -5.41
N SER A 90 3.78 0.55 -5.15
CA SER A 90 3.84 1.07 -3.78
C SER A 90 2.92 2.26 -3.56
N GLY A 91 2.82 2.72 -2.32
CA GLY A 91 2.07 3.91 -1.94
C GLY A 91 2.55 5.18 -2.64
N TYR A 92 3.79 5.22 -3.14
CA TYR A 92 4.23 6.24 -4.10
C TYR A 92 3.38 6.21 -5.36
N MET A 93 3.17 5.06 -6.00
CA MET A 93 2.39 4.97 -7.24
C MET A 93 0.91 5.30 -7.01
N PHE A 94 0.30 4.76 -5.96
CA PHE A 94 -1.16 4.87 -5.75
C PHE A 94 -1.61 6.18 -5.13
N ILE A 95 -0.81 6.81 -4.27
CA ILE A 95 -1.20 8.06 -3.61
C ILE A 95 -0.29 9.21 -4.05
N GLY A 96 1.03 8.99 -4.04
CA GLY A 96 2.00 10.03 -4.35
C GLY A 96 1.93 10.53 -5.80
N PHE A 97 2.09 9.63 -6.77
CA PHE A 97 2.18 9.93 -8.19
C PHE A 97 0.81 10.34 -8.77
N ILE A 98 -0.28 9.76 -8.29
CA ILE A 98 -1.64 10.22 -8.62
C ILE A 98 -1.86 11.65 -8.12
N GLY A 99 -1.53 11.93 -6.86
CA GLY A 99 -1.65 13.28 -6.30
C GLY A 99 -0.76 14.30 -7.01
N PHE A 100 0.47 13.91 -7.35
CA PHE A 100 1.38 14.72 -8.14
C PHE A 100 0.80 15.02 -9.53
N THR A 101 0.31 14.00 -10.23
CA THR A 101 -0.31 14.14 -11.56
C THR A 101 -1.54 15.05 -11.50
N TYR A 102 -2.34 14.96 -10.44
CA TYR A 102 -3.46 15.87 -10.22
C TYR A 102 -3.00 17.34 -10.08
N ALA A 103 -1.86 17.57 -9.42
CA ALA A 103 -1.32 18.91 -9.21
C ALA A 103 -0.63 19.51 -10.45
N VAL A 104 0.14 18.71 -11.21
CA VAL A 104 0.95 19.19 -12.33
C VAL A 104 0.38 18.86 -13.72
N GLY A 105 -0.70 18.10 -13.76
CA GLY A 105 -1.36 17.63 -14.98
C GLY A 105 -0.54 16.59 -15.76
N TYR A 106 -0.84 16.47 -17.05
CA TYR A 106 -0.27 15.46 -17.94
C TYR A 106 1.25 15.55 -18.14
N SER A 107 1.87 16.65 -17.73
CA SER A 107 3.33 16.80 -17.73
C SER A 107 4.04 15.70 -16.93
N ALA A 108 3.36 15.10 -15.93
CA ALA A 108 3.85 13.96 -15.17
C ALA A 108 4.25 12.74 -16.02
N ILE A 109 3.73 12.62 -17.25
CA ILE A 109 4.08 11.53 -18.18
C ILE A 109 5.59 11.45 -18.46
N TRP A 110 6.28 12.59 -18.44
CA TRP A 110 7.73 12.65 -18.68
C TRP A 110 8.53 11.92 -17.61
N ILE A 111 8.03 11.88 -16.36
CA ILE A 111 8.65 11.09 -15.29
C ILE A 111 8.57 9.61 -15.66
N GLY A 112 7.37 9.13 -16.02
CA GLY A 112 7.17 7.74 -16.42
C GLY A 112 8.03 7.33 -17.62
N LEU A 113 8.10 8.18 -18.65
CA LEU A 113 8.90 7.93 -19.84
C LEU A 113 10.40 7.90 -19.53
N ALA A 114 10.93 8.91 -18.83
CA ALA A 114 12.33 8.98 -18.48
C ALA A 114 12.75 7.81 -17.57
N SER A 115 11.93 7.47 -16.58
CA SER A 115 12.16 6.33 -15.71
C SER A 115 12.14 5.01 -16.48
N THR A 116 11.20 4.82 -17.40
CA THR A 116 11.12 3.60 -18.23
C THR A 116 12.35 3.43 -19.11
N VAL A 117 12.77 4.51 -19.81
CA VAL A 117 13.97 4.47 -20.65
C VAL A 117 15.22 4.21 -19.80
N GLY A 118 15.38 4.90 -18.66
CA GLY A 118 16.49 4.66 -17.75
C GLY A 118 16.53 3.22 -17.23
N GLN A 119 15.37 2.66 -16.91
CA GLN A 119 15.23 1.27 -16.46
C GLN A 119 15.63 0.27 -17.56
N LEU A 120 15.24 0.53 -18.81
CA LEU A 120 15.65 -0.29 -19.96
C LEU A 120 17.17 -0.25 -20.16
N VAL A 121 17.77 0.93 -20.11
CA VAL A 121 19.23 1.07 -20.24
C VAL A 121 19.95 0.34 -19.10
N ALA A 122 19.49 0.51 -17.86
CA ALA A 122 20.04 -0.19 -16.71
C ALA A 122 19.89 -1.72 -16.83
N TRP A 123 18.75 -2.19 -17.34
CA TRP A 123 18.52 -3.62 -17.52
C TRP A 123 19.45 -4.24 -18.58
N ILE A 124 19.65 -3.56 -19.72
CA ILE A 124 20.47 -4.08 -20.83
C ILE A 124 21.96 -4.10 -20.45
N TRP A 125 22.46 -3.08 -19.73
CA TRP A 125 23.91 -2.94 -19.47
C TRP A 125 24.31 -3.18 -18.02
N LEU A 126 23.62 -2.57 -17.06
CA LEU A 126 24.06 -2.51 -15.67
C LEU A 126 23.72 -3.78 -14.88
N TYR A 127 22.51 -4.31 -15.03
CA TYR A 127 22.04 -5.41 -14.18
C TYR A 127 22.74 -6.73 -14.46
N ARG A 128 23.07 -6.99 -15.73
CA ARG A 128 23.86 -8.16 -16.09
C ARG A 128 25.25 -8.11 -15.46
N TYR A 129 25.92 -6.96 -15.59
CA TYR A 129 27.24 -6.73 -14.98
C TYR A 129 27.21 -6.91 -13.46
N ILE A 130 26.23 -6.29 -12.77
CA ILE A 130 26.07 -6.44 -11.32
C ILE A 130 25.86 -7.91 -10.92
N GLN A 131 25.06 -8.66 -11.68
CA GLN A 131 24.81 -10.08 -11.40
C GLN A 131 26.07 -10.93 -11.58
N GLU A 132 26.81 -10.72 -12.66
CA GLU A 132 28.08 -11.43 -12.93
C GLU A 132 29.08 -11.16 -11.81
N GLU A 133 29.35 -9.89 -11.48
CA GLU A 133 30.26 -9.49 -10.40
C GLU A 133 29.82 -9.98 -9.01
N ALA A 134 28.52 -9.92 -8.71
CA ALA A 134 28.01 -10.41 -7.43
C ALA A 134 28.22 -11.92 -7.28
N ASN A 135 28.05 -12.68 -8.36
CA ASN A 135 28.29 -14.11 -8.38
C ASN A 135 29.78 -14.45 -8.26
N GLU A 136 30.65 -13.78 -9.02
CA GLU A 136 32.10 -14.01 -8.96
C GLU A 136 32.69 -13.73 -7.58
N ARG A 137 32.20 -12.68 -6.90
CA ARG A 137 32.66 -12.29 -5.56
C ARG A 137 31.89 -12.99 -4.44
N GLY A 138 30.89 -13.81 -4.76
CA GLY A 138 30.08 -14.52 -3.77
C GLY A 138 29.28 -13.60 -2.84
N VAL A 139 28.87 -12.42 -3.31
CA VAL A 139 28.12 -11.41 -2.54
C VAL A 139 26.63 -11.40 -2.93
N ARG A 140 25.77 -10.86 -2.06
CA ARG A 140 24.29 -11.02 -2.16
C ARG A 140 23.51 -9.71 -2.16
N SER A 141 24.19 -8.60 -1.95
CA SER A 141 23.59 -7.27 -1.93
C SER A 141 24.48 -6.27 -2.64
N LEU A 142 23.88 -5.21 -3.17
CA LEU A 142 24.63 -4.14 -3.83
C LEU A 142 25.61 -3.46 -2.85
N SER A 143 25.22 -3.27 -1.59
CA SER A 143 26.09 -2.72 -0.55
C SER A 143 27.29 -3.64 -0.28
N SER A 144 27.09 -4.96 -0.22
CA SER A 144 28.22 -5.91 -0.11
C SER A 144 29.10 -5.94 -1.35
N LEU A 145 28.53 -5.72 -2.54
CA LEU A 145 29.30 -5.63 -3.77
C LEU A 145 30.22 -4.41 -3.76
N VAL A 146 29.71 -3.25 -3.34
CA VAL A 146 30.53 -2.03 -3.20
C VAL A 146 31.57 -2.19 -2.08
N ALA A 147 31.18 -2.79 -0.94
CA ALA A 147 32.09 -3.01 0.19
C ALA A 147 33.22 -4.01 -0.08
N SER A 148 33.03 -4.92 -1.05
CA SER A 148 34.04 -5.93 -1.42
C SER A 148 35.26 -5.34 -2.14
N VAL A 149 35.22 -4.05 -2.53
CA VAL A 149 36.34 -3.36 -3.17
C VAL A 149 37.33 -2.87 -2.10
N THR A 150 38.61 -3.22 -2.24
CA THR A 150 39.66 -2.86 -1.28
C THR A 150 39.74 -1.35 -1.04
N GLY A 151 39.60 -0.95 0.23
CA GLY A 151 39.77 0.43 0.67
C GLY A 151 38.56 1.34 0.46
N ALA A 152 37.38 0.83 0.06
CA ALA A 152 36.24 1.62 -0.44
C ALA A 152 35.52 2.53 0.60
N PRO A 153 35.84 3.83 0.74
CA PRO A 153 34.99 4.76 1.50
C PRO A 153 33.58 4.90 0.89
N GLU A 154 33.44 4.60 -0.40
CA GLU A 154 32.18 4.62 -1.15
C GLU A 154 31.18 3.62 -0.57
N ALA A 155 31.66 2.51 0.02
CA ALA A 155 30.79 1.54 0.68
C ALA A 155 30.09 2.13 1.90
N LYS A 156 30.83 2.92 2.70
CA LYS A 156 30.28 3.62 3.85
C LYS A 156 29.27 4.69 3.42
N LEU A 157 29.61 5.45 2.38
CA LEU A 157 28.69 6.44 1.81
C LEU A 157 27.42 5.77 1.26
N ALA A 158 27.56 4.70 0.48
CA ALA A 158 26.44 3.94 -0.08
C ALA A 158 25.54 3.37 1.03
N ALA A 159 26.12 2.87 2.12
CA ALA A 159 25.36 2.38 3.27
C ALA A 159 24.56 3.51 3.95
N ILE A 160 25.19 4.67 4.21
CA ILE A 160 24.53 5.84 4.83
C ILE A 160 23.38 6.33 3.94
N LEU A 161 23.65 6.51 2.63
CA LEU A 161 22.63 6.92 1.68
C LEU A 161 21.50 5.88 1.58
N SER A 162 21.81 4.59 1.57
CA SER A 162 20.80 3.52 1.55
C SER A 162 19.88 3.62 2.76
N VAL A 163 20.44 3.73 3.98
CA VAL A 163 19.63 3.86 5.20
C VAL A 163 18.78 5.14 5.17
N ALA A 164 19.36 6.26 4.75
CA ALA A 164 18.64 7.53 4.68
C ALA A 164 17.47 7.47 3.69
N PHE A 165 17.71 7.02 2.45
CA PHE A 165 16.68 6.91 1.43
C PHE A 165 15.63 5.84 1.76
N LEU A 166 16.02 4.69 2.32
CA LEU A 166 15.07 3.66 2.76
C LEU A 166 14.20 4.13 3.93
N SER A 167 14.74 4.95 4.83
CA SER A 167 13.98 5.54 5.93
C SER A 167 12.92 6.52 5.42
N VAL A 168 13.30 7.42 4.50
CA VAL A 168 12.36 8.34 3.84
C VAL A 168 11.32 7.56 3.03
N TYR A 169 11.74 6.51 2.32
CA TYR A 169 10.85 5.63 1.58
C TYR A 169 9.83 4.95 2.51
N ALA A 170 10.27 4.32 3.59
CA ALA A 170 9.39 3.67 4.57
C ALA A 170 8.40 4.66 5.18
N ALA A 171 8.86 5.86 5.56
CA ALA A 171 7.99 6.93 6.06
C ALA A 171 6.92 7.34 5.02
N ALA A 172 7.29 7.46 3.75
CA ALA A 172 6.35 7.77 2.66
C ALA A 172 5.32 6.64 2.47
N GLN A 173 5.72 5.37 2.56
CA GLN A 173 4.80 4.23 2.44
C GLN A 173 3.79 4.19 3.59
N LEU A 174 4.25 4.33 4.83
CA LEU A 174 3.37 4.36 6.00
C LEU A 174 2.40 5.55 5.94
N THR A 175 2.89 6.73 5.55
CA THR A 175 2.05 7.94 5.35
C THR A 175 1.00 7.71 4.26
N SER A 176 1.34 7.01 3.18
CA SER A 176 0.40 6.64 2.12
C SER A 176 -0.70 5.71 2.64
N GLY A 177 -0.34 4.72 3.46
CA GLY A 177 -1.30 3.85 4.15
C GLY A 177 -2.25 4.62 5.07
N GLY A 178 -1.73 5.56 5.87
CA GLY A 178 -2.55 6.44 6.72
C GLY A 178 -3.53 7.30 5.91
N LYS A 179 -3.08 7.88 4.79
CA LYS A 179 -3.95 8.65 3.88
C LYS A 179 -5.01 7.79 3.21
N ALA A 180 -4.68 6.55 2.84
CA ALA A 180 -5.63 5.62 2.26
C ALA A 180 -6.75 5.28 3.26
N LEU A 181 -6.40 4.99 4.51
CA LEU A 181 -7.39 4.68 5.56
C LEU A 181 -8.25 5.90 5.94
N LEU A 182 -7.67 7.10 5.96
CA LEU A 182 -8.44 8.34 6.09
C LEU A 182 -9.45 8.47 4.94
N ALA A 183 -9.02 8.28 3.69
CA ALA A 183 -9.88 8.46 2.53
C ALA A 183 -11.00 7.41 2.44
N MET A 184 -10.73 6.16 2.84
CA MET A 184 -11.70 5.06 2.73
C MET A 184 -12.63 4.95 3.94
N MET A 185 -12.14 5.21 5.15
CA MET A 185 -12.86 4.93 6.40
C MET A 185 -13.05 6.17 7.29
N GLY A 186 -12.51 7.33 6.90
CA GLY A 186 -12.54 8.54 7.72
C GLY A 186 -11.68 8.44 8.99
N TRP A 187 -10.78 7.45 9.07
CA TRP A 187 -9.97 7.22 10.26
C TRP A 187 -8.85 8.25 10.38
N ASP A 188 -8.45 8.52 11.61
CA ASP A 188 -7.29 9.37 11.88
C ASP A 188 -6.04 8.80 11.17
N PRO A 189 -5.29 9.61 10.39
CA PRO A 189 -4.13 9.13 9.64
C PRO A 189 -3.04 8.49 10.51
N VAL A 190 -2.88 8.95 11.76
CA VAL A 190 -1.89 8.41 12.69
C VAL A 190 -2.26 6.97 13.07
N LEU A 191 -3.54 6.68 13.29
CA LEU A 191 -4.01 5.32 13.53
C LEU A 191 -3.65 4.41 12.34
N GLY A 192 -3.89 4.86 11.11
CA GLY A 192 -3.54 4.10 9.92
C GLY A 192 -2.03 3.84 9.77
N ILE A 193 -1.21 4.84 10.08
CA ILE A 193 0.25 4.71 10.13
C ILE A 193 0.67 3.66 11.17
N LEU A 194 0.10 3.70 12.37
CA LEU A 194 0.44 2.78 13.46
C LEU A 194 0.04 1.34 13.14
N ILE A 195 -1.12 1.11 12.53
CA ILE A 195 -1.53 -0.23 12.07
C ILE A 195 -0.52 -0.77 11.06
N GLY A 196 -0.14 0.04 10.06
CA GLY A 196 0.86 -0.34 9.07
C GLY A 196 2.24 -0.61 9.69
N PHE A 197 2.67 0.22 10.64
CA PHE A 197 3.94 0.05 11.35
C PHE A 197 3.98 -1.25 12.14
N VAL A 198 2.94 -1.54 12.95
CA VAL A 198 2.87 -2.78 13.74
C VAL A 198 2.89 -3.99 12.82
N LEU A 199 2.16 -3.99 11.70
CA LEU A 199 2.15 -5.09 10.74
C LEU A 199 3.53 -5.38 10.14
N VAL A 200 4.33 -4.33 9.88
CA VAL A 200 5.66 -4.47 9.27
C VAL A 200 6.71 -4.91 10.28
N VAL A 201 6.57 -4.53 11.54
CA VAL A 201 7.55 -4.81 12.61
C VAL A 201 7.28 -6.12 13.35
N ALA A 202 6.01 -6.54 13.46
CA ALA A 202 5.59 -7.75 14.16
C ALA A 202 5.92 -9.03 13.37
#